data_AF-A0A4R2RMR6-F1
#
_entry.id   AF-A0A4R2RMR6-F1
#
_cell.length_a   1.000
_cell.length_b   1.000
_cell.length_c   1.000
_cell.angle_alpha   90.00
_cell.angle_beta   90.00
_cell.angle_gamma   90.00
#
_symmetry.space_group_name_H-M   'P 1'
#
loop_
_entity.id
_entity.type
_entity.pdbx_description
1 polymer ?
#
loop_
_entity_poly.entity_id
_entity_poly.type
_entity_poly.pdbx_seq_one_letter_code
_entity_poly.pdbx_strand_id
1 'polypeptide(L)'
;MLTIVPVLLAATSAVATPCTAGTWALQASGQTIFRIEISKTPTSTTATWERPEHFETDGERFSRISGPTVRRSARSIKLVNGDVELSFDDPAPGATPDIFRLHCVGAGLLNATYQGTGFEPFDLIRTRAKGAPLGPWDDERSYVRLVTRPTNAEMTAIFEADQADRQAERIDWSIVGPADKNRQTRTEELLSSGALRSGDDFYHAAFIFQHGSVADDYLKAHILAMIATARGNPGAMWIASATLDRYLQSIGKPQVIGTQYKMQKGSSATQEPYDRVLVSDAMRNALHVQSMPEQEQRRQQYTAKALEPQKP
;
A
#
# COMPACT_ATOMS: atom_id res chain seq x y z
N MET A 1 8.05 8.11 -73.33
CA MET A 1 7.64 8.30 -71.92
C MET A 1 8.32 7.23 -71.10
N LEU A 2 9.31 7.60 -70.28
CA LEU A 2 10.06 6.69 -69.42
C LEU A 2 9.50 6.83 -68.01
N THR A 3 8.82 5.80 -67.50
CA THR A 3 8.24 5.77 -66.15
C THR A 3 9.31 5.32 -65.15
N ILE A 4 9.77 6.26 -64.33
CA ILE A 4 10.63 6.00 -63.17
C ILE A 4 9.72 5.54 -62.02
N VAL A 5 9.95 4.33 -61.50
CA VAL A 5 9.32 3.82 -60.28
C VAL A 5 10.20 4.21 -59.09
N PRO A 6 9.70 4.97 -58.09
CA PRO A 6 10.46 5.23 -56.88
C PRO A 6 10.30 4.05 -55.92
N VAL A 7 11.42 3.43 -55.54
CA VAL A 7 11.47 2.48 -54.42
C VAL A 7 11.57 3.32 -53.13
N LEU A 8 10.47 3.42 -52.38
CA LEU A 8 10.50 3.91 -51.01
C LEU A 8 11.04 2.80 -50.09
N LEU A 9 12.29 2.91 -49.64
CA LEU A 9 12.73 2.19 -48.44
C LEU A 9 12.14 2.89 -47.21
N ALA A 10 11.06 2.35 -46.66
CA ALA A 10 10.63 2.69 -45.31
C ALA A 10 11.54 1.98 -44.31
N ALA A 11 12.57 2.66 -43.83
CA ALA A 11 13.31 2.23 -42.64
C ALA A 11 12.40 2.43 -41.42
N THR A 12 11.75 1.37 -40.96
CA THR A 12 11.09 1.35 -39.66
C THR A 12 12.15 1.44 -38.57
N SER A 13 12.44 2.67 -38.12
CA SER A 13 13.20 2.91 -36.91
C SER A 13 12.45 2.31 -35.73
N ALA A 14 12.84 1.11 -35.29
CA ALA A 14 12.37 0.56 -34.04
C ALA A 14 12.80 1.53 -32.93
N VAL A 15 11.85 2.29 -32.38
CA VAL A 15 12.11 3.16 -31.24
C VAL A 15 12.61 2.26 -30.12
N ALA A 16 13.90 2.37 -29.80
CA ALA A 16 14.51 1.58 -28.75
C ALA A 16 13.73 1.84 -27.45
N THR A 17 13.26 0.78 -26.80
CA THR A 17 12.61 0.90 -25.49
C THR A 17 13.57 1.67 -24.59
N PRO A 18 13.14 2.78 -23.97
CA PRO A 18 14.07 3.72 -23.33
C PRO A 18 14.88 3.06 -22.21
N CYS A 19 14.45 1.90 -21.71
CA CYS A 19 15.13 1.14 -20.66
C CYS A 19 16.13 0.08 -21.10
N THR A 20 16.40 -0.11 -22.41
CA THR A 20 17.31 -1.18 -22.89
C THR A 20 18.79 -0.99 -22.54
N ALA A 21 19.16 0.18 -22.03
CA ALA A 21 20.49 0.47 -21.50
C ALA A 21 20.42 1.52 -20.40
N GLY A 22 21.43 1.53 -19.53
CA GLY A 22 21.61 2.51 -18.47
C GLY A 22 21.81 1.87 -17.10
N THR A 23 21.83 2.73 -16.09
CA THR A 23 22.09 2.36 -14.70
C THR A 23 20.85 2.63 -13.87
N TRP A 24 20.40 1.64 -13.11
CA TRP A 24 19.11 1.59 -12.44
C TRP A 24 19.30 1.21 -10.99
N ALA A 25 18.85 2.06 -10.06
CA ALA A 25 19.10 1.91 -8.64
C ALA A 25 17.81 1.66 -7.87
N LEU A 26 17.81 0.66 -7.00
CA LEU A 26 16.78 0.52 -5.97
C LEU A 26 17.15 1.39 -4.78
N GLN A 27 16.21 2.22 -4.32
CA GLN A 27 16.37 3.03 -3.12
C GLN A 27 15.43 2.60 -2.00
N ALA A 28 15.92 2.69 -0.76
CA ALA A 28 15.13 2.48 0.46
C ALA A 28 15.63 3.42 1.56
N SER A 29 14.71 4.10 2.25
CA SER A 29 15.00 5.13 3.26
C SER A 29 16.10 6.12 2.86
N GLY A 30 16.12 6.55 1.60
CA GLY A 30 17.10 7.50 1.05
C GLY A 30 18.48 6.91 0.71
N GLN A 31 18.70 5.62 0.94
CA GLN A 31 19.95 4.93 0.59
C GLN A 31 19.78 4.10 -0.68
N THR A 32 20.87 3.94 -1.45
CA THR A 32 20.89 2.99 -2.56
C THR A 32 21.18 1.59 -2.02
N ILE A 33 20.27 0.65 -2.27
CA ILE A 33 20.38 -0.74 -1.81
C ILE A 33 21.12 -1.57 -2.84
N PHE A 34 20.64 -1.63 -4.08
CA PHE A 34 21.36 -2.30 -5.15
C PHE A 34 21.20 -1.54 -6.46
N ARG A 35 22.03 -1.91 -7.44
CA ARG A 35 22.07 -1.28 -8.75
C ARG A 35 22.20 -2.31 -9.85
N ILE A 36 21.38 -2.19 -10.88
CA ILE A 36 21.49 -2.96 -12.12
C ILE A 36 21.99 -2.01 -13.21
N GLU A 37 23.09 -2.37 -13.84
CA GLU A 37 23.60 -1.68 -15.03
C GLU A 37 23.40 -2.57 -16.24
N ILE A 38 22.83 -2.02 -17.32
CA ILE A 38 22.66 -2.68 -18.61
C ILE A 38 23.44 -1.87 -19.63
N SER A 39 24.45 -2.47 -20.24
CA SER A 39 25.24 -1.88 -21.31
C SER A 39 24.91 -2.55 -22.63
N LYS A 40 24.61 -1.74 -23.65
CA LYS A 40 24.27 -2.23 -24.99
C LYS A 40 25.24 -1.65 -26.01
N THR A 41 25.89 -2.53 -26.76
CA THR A 41 26.67 -2.20 -27.96
C THR A 41 25.87 -2.64 -29.20
N PRO A 42 26.30 -2.30 -30.43
CA PRO A 42 25.64 -2.78 -31.64
C PRO A 42 25.60 -4.31 -31.76
N THR A 43 26.54 -5.02 -31.12
CA THR A 43 26.73 -6.47 -31.29
C THR A 43 26.53 -7.27 -30.00
N SER A 44 26.44 -6.62 -28.84
CA SER A 44 26.31 -7.31 -27.55
C SER A 44 25.50 -6.51 -26.54
N THR A 45 24.86 -7.21 -25.62
CA THR A 45 24.26 -6.62 -24.41
C THR A 45 24.88 -7.32 -23.21
N THR A 46 25.28 -6.54 -22.21
CA THR A 46 25.79 -7.03 -20.93
C THR A 46 25.01 -6.39 -19.80
N ALA A 47 24.93 -7.06 -18.66
CA ALA A 47 24.33 -6.50 -17.47
C ALA A 47 25.09 -6.91 -16.21
N THR A 48 25.11 -6.04 -15.22
CA THR A 48 25.72 -6.30 -13.92
C THR A 48 24.79 -5.90 -12.79
N TRP A 49 24.76 -6.68 -11.72
CA TRP A 49 24.06 -6.39 -10.49
C TRP A 49 25.06 -6.14 -9.36
N GLU A 50 25.03 -4.93 -8.83
CA GLU A 50 25.86 -4.49 -7.73
C GLU A 50 25.00 -4.37 -6.47
N ARG A 51 25.40 -5.03 -5.38
CA ARG A 51 24.60 -5.20 -4.16
C ARG A 51 25.50 -5.36 -2.93
N PRO A 52 24.97 -5.25 -1.70
CA PRO A 52 25.67 -5.72 -0.51
C PRO A 52 25.95 -7.22 -0.63
N GLU A 53 27.04 -7.68 -0.03
CA GLU A 53 27.34 -9.11 0.08
C GLU A 53 26.20 -9.84 0.79
N HIS A 54 25.76 -9.30 1.93
CA HIS A 54 24.68 -9.86 2.75
C HIS A 54 23.58 -8.84 3.02
N PHE A 55 22.33 -9.28 2.91
CA PHE A 55 21.15 -8.55 3.35
C PHE A 55 19.97 -9.52 3.51
N GLU A 56 18.97 -9.13 4.29
CA GLU A 56 17.66 -9.78 4.38
C GLU A 56 16.60 -8.86 3.77
N THR A 57 15.55 -9.44 3.17
CA THR A 57 14.40 -8.66 2.70
C THR A 57 13.11 -9.46 2.71
N ASP A 58 12.01 -8.79 3.06
CA ASP A 58 10.63 -9.24 2.90
C ASP A 58 9.97 -8.66 1.63
N GLY A 59 10.77 -8.01 0.77
CA GLY A 59 10.31 -7.32 -0.43
C GLY A 59 10.05 -5.83 -0.21
N GLU A 60 9.68 -5.37 0.98
CA GLU A 60 9.46 -3.95 1.28
C GLU A 60 10.58 -3.33 2.10
N ARG A 61 11.13 -4.10 3.03
CA ARG A 61 12.19 -3.72 3.94
C ARG A 61 13.46 -4.49 3.62
N PHE A 62 14.60 -3.83 3.79
CA PHE A 62 15.93 -4.40 3.76
C PHE A 62 16.57 -4.23 5.13
N SER A 63 17.16 -5.28 5.68
CA SER A 63 17.82 -5.26 6.98
C SER A 63 19.06 -6.15 6.99
N ARG A 64 19.84 -6.12 8.08
CA ARG A 64 21.06 -6.93 8.22
C ARG A 64 22.03 -6.74 7.05
N ILE A 65 22.09 -5.51 6.53
CA ILE A 65 22.94 -5.19 5.39
C ILE A 65 24.38 -5.13 5.89
N SER A 66 25.23 -6.01 5.38
CA SER A 66 26.62 -6.15 5.85
C SER A 66 27.57 -6.65 4.76
N GLY A 67 28.86 -6.54 5.02
CA GLY A 67 29.92 -6.90 4.09
C GLY A 67 30.18 -5.85 3.00
N PRO A 68 31.18 -6.07 2.13
CA PRO A 68 31.48 -5.20 1.01
C PRO A 68 30.37 -5.20 -0.05
N THR A 69 30.43 -4.22 -0.94
CA THR A 69 29.64 -4.28 -2.18
C THR A 69 30.23 -5.32 -3.13
N VAL A 70 29.39 -6.21 -3.64
CA VAL A 70 29.76 -7.23 -4.64
C VAL A 70 29.10 -6.91 -5.97
N ARG A 71 29.76 -7.26 -7.08
CA ARG A 71 29.23 -7.10 -8.44
C ARG A 71 29.13 -8.47 -9.14
N ARG A 72 27.93 -8.84 -9.56
CA ARG A 72 27.63 -10.06 -10.33
C ARG A 72 27.34 -9.71 -11.78
N SER A 73 27.94 -10.42 -12.73
CA SER A 73 27.63 -10.29 -14.15
C SER A 73 26.46 -11.20 -14.53
N ALA A 74 25.56 -10.71 -15.37
CA ALA A 74 24.47 -11.52 -15.89
C ALA A 74 25.04 -12.65 -16.76
N ARG A 75 24.62 -13.89 -16.48
CA ARG A 75 24.95 -15.06 -17.28
C ARG A 75 24.09 -15.14 -18.54
N SER A 76 22.83 -14.74 -18.40
CA SER A 76 21.85 -14.76 -19.49
C SER A 76 21.04 -13.48 -19.47
N ILE A 77 20.78 -12.97 -20.68
CA ILE A 77 19.93 -11.81 -20.94
C ILE A 77 18.98 -12.23 -22.05
N LYS A 78 17.67 -12.25 -21.75
CA LYS A 78 16.63 -12.67 -22.69
C LYS A 78 15.57 -11.60 -22.82
N LEU A 79 15.00 -11.46 -24.01
CA LEU A 79 13.74 -10.73 -24.16
C LEU A 79 12.58 -11.72 -23.98
N VAL A 80 11.66 -11.41 -23.09
CA VAL A 80 10.47 -12.22 -22.82
C VAL A 80 9.27 -11.28 -22.80
N ASN A 81 8.39 -11.39 -23.79
CA ASN A 81 7.17 -10.57 -23.90
C ASN A 81 7.40 -9.05 -23.81
N GLY A 82 8.53 -8.55 -24.33
CA GLY A 82 8.90 -7.14 -24.27
C GLY A 82 9.70 -6.74 -23.03
N ASP A 83 9.79 -7.60 -22.03
CA ASP A 83 10.61 -7.41 -20.83
C ASP A 83 12.01 -7.98 -21.01
N VAL A 84 12.97 -7.47 -20.25
CA VAL A 84 14.34 -8.00 -20.19
C VAL A 84 14.47 -8.90 -18.98
N GLU A 85 14.72 -10.18 -19.21
CA GLU A 85 15.02 -11.14 -18.16
C GLU A 85 16.54 -11.28 -18.00
N LEU A 86 17.02 -11.03 -16.77
CA LEU A 86 18.42 -11.14 -16.37
C LEU A 86 18.58 -12.28 -15.38
N SER A 87 19.52 -13.18 -15.65
CA SER A 87 19.90 -14.26 -14.73
C SER A 87 21.31 -14.02 -14.21
N PHE A 88 21.48 -14.03 -12.90
CA PHE A 88 22.77 -13.92 -12.21
C PHE A 88 23.02 -15.20 -11.43
N ASP A 89 24.12 -15.89 -11.70
CA ASP A 89 24.47 -17.07 -10.90
C ASP A 89 24.94 -16.63 -9.50
N ASP A 90 24.56 -17.41 -8.50
CA ASP A 90 25.22 -17.37 -7.20
C ASP A 90 26.43 -18.33 -7.24
N PRO A 91 27.64 -17.88 -6.85
CA PRO A 91 28.83 -18.72 -6.87
C PRO A 91 28.78 -19.91 -5.90
N ALA A 92 27.83 -19.96 -4.97
CA ALA A 92 27.67 -21.08 -4.05
C ALA A 92 27.24 -22.38 -4.78
N PRO A 93 27.86 -23.54 -4.48
CA PRO A 93 27.49 -24.81 -5.10
C PRO A 93 26.01 -25.16 -4.89
N GLY A 94 25.28 -25.43 -5.98
CA GLY A 94 23.87 -25.83 -5.94
C GLY A 94 22.87 -24.68 -5.76
N ALA A 95 23.33 -23.44 -5.73
CA ALA A 95 22.44 -22.29 -5.60
C ALA A 95 21.61 -22.05 -6.86
N THR A 96 20.34 -21.65 -6.65
CA THR A 96 19.47 -21.22 -7.74
C THR A 96 19.88 -19.83 -8.21
N PRO A 97 19.96 -19.56 -9.52
CA PRO A 97 20.25 -18.24 -10.04
C PRO A 97 19.23 -17.21 -9.58
N ASP A 98 19.70 -16.00 -9.33
CA ASP A 98 18.86 -14.83 -9.12
C ASP A 98 18.34 -14.34 -10.47
N ILE A 99 17.02 -14.31 -10.63
CA ILE A 99 16.39 -13.93 -11.88
C ILE A 99 15.54 -12.68 -11.67
N PHE A 100 15.87 -11.62 -12.42
CA PHE A 100 15.09 -10.40 -12.47
C PHE A 100 14.41 -10.27 -13.82
N ARG A 101 13.09 -10.08 -13.84
CA ARG A 101 12.36 -9.63 -15.03
C ARG A 101 12.13 -8.13 -14.94
N LEU A 102 12.70 -7.42 -15.90
CA LEU A 102 12.72 -5.96 -15.96
C LEU A 102 11.68 -5.46 -16.97
N HIS A 103 10.66 -4.79 -16.45
CA HIS A 103 9.63 -4.11 -17.23
C HIS A 103 9.93 -2.61 -17.33
N CYS A 104 9.93 -2.07 -18.54
CA CYS A 104 10.17 -0.65 -18.77
C CYS A 104 8.89 0.16 -18.57
N VAL A 105 8.81 0.91 -17.47
CA VAL A 105 7.67 1.82 -17.22
C VAL A 105 7.86 3.13 -17.98
N GLY A 106 9.09 3.64 -18.06
CA GLY A 106 9.41 4.85 -18.80
C GLY A 106 10.89 5.21 -18.73
N ALA A 107 11.28 6.36 -19.30
CA ALA A 107 12.69 6.72 -19.41
C ALA A 107 13.44 6.78 -18.07
N GLY A 108 12.77 7.07 -16.96
CA GLY A 108 13.36 7.17 -15.62
C GLY A 108 13.02 6.04 -14.65
N LEU A 109 12.13 5.11 -15.00
CA LEU A 109 11.61 4.09 -14.08
C LEU A 109 11.54 2.72 -14.73
N LEU A 110 12.06 1.73 -14.01
CA LEU A 110 12.04 0.32 -14.37
C LEU A 110 11.43 -0.48 -13.21
N ASN A 111 10.54 -1.41 -13.50
CA ASN A 111 10.05 -2.37 -12.52
C ASN A 111 10.83 -3.68 -12.63
N ALA A 112 11.48 -4.10 -11.55
CA ALA A 112 12.23 -5.35 -11.50
C ALA A 112 11.48 -6.39 -10.64
N THR A 113 10.89 -7.37 -11.29
CA THR A 113 10.30 -8.53 -10.62
C THR A 113 11.41 -9.53 -10.29
N TYR A 114 11.63 -9.78 -9.00
CA TYR A 114 12.54 -10.84 -8.55
C TYR A 114 11.77 -12.17 -8.58
N GLN A 115 12.11 -13.02 -9.54
CA GLN A 115 11.38 -14.27 -9.77
C GLN A 115 11.53 -15.23 -8.58
N GLY A 116 10.43 -15.92 -8.25
CA GLY A 116 10.40 -16.90 -7.18
C GLY A 116 10.16 -16.34 -5.77
N THR A 117 10.15 -15.02 -5.58
CA THR A 117 9.95 -14.42 -4.23
C THR A 117 8.50 -14.06 -3.92
N GLY A 118 7.68 -13.83 -4.94
CA GLY A 118 6.31 -13.32 -4.77
C GLY A 118 6.23 -11.85 -4.33
N PHE A 119 7.36 -11.13 -4.26
CA PHE A 119 7.38 -9.72 -3.89
C PHE A 119 6.77 -8.83 -4.95
N GLU A 120 6.19 -7.70 -4.52
CA GLU A 120 5.86 -6.62 -5.45
C GLU A 120 7.13 -6.13 -6.16
N PRO A 121 7.07 -5.87 -7.48
CA PRO A 121 8.23 -5.45 -8.26
C PRO A 121 9.00 -4.30 -7.61
N PHE A 122 10.32 -4.36 -7.70
CA PHE A 122 11.19 -3.28 -7.24
C PHE A 122 11.13 -2.11 -8.22
N ASP A 123 10.89 -0.91 -7.71
CA ASP A 123 11.03 0.33 -8.48
C ASP A 123 12.51 0.70 -8.53
N LEU A 124 13.10 0.60 -9.72
CA LEU A 124 14.47 1.01 -9.98
C LEU A 124 14.46 2.33 -10.74
N ILE A 125 15.09 3.34 -10.16
CA ILE A 125 15.16 4.69 -10.72
C ILE A 125 16.44 4.82 -11.53
N ARG A 126 16.36 5.44 -12.71
CA ARG A 126 17.56 5.71 -13.52
C ARG A 126 18.50 6.65 -12.76
N THR A 127 19.77 6.27 -12.68
CA THR A 127 20.82 7.11 -12.10
C THR A 127 21.92 7.40 -13.11
N ARG A 128 22.52 8.59 -13.02
CA ARG A 128 23.71 8.99 -13.79
C ARG A 128 25.01 8.70 -13.01
N ALA A 129 24.91 8.33 -11.74
CA ALA A 129 26.04 8.11 -10.85
C ALA A 129 26.64 6.71 -11.02
N LYS A 130 27.11 6.41 -12.24
CA LYS A 130 27.77 5.14 -12.54
C LYS A 130 29.01 4.98 -11.66
N GLY A 131 29.09 3.86 -10.93
CA GLY A 131 30.22 3.57 -10.04
C GLY A 131 30.22 4.34 -8.71
N ALA A 132 29.18 5.15 -8.41
CA ALA A 132 29.05 5.72 -7.07
C ALA A 132 28.91 4.60 -6.03
N PRO A 133 29.49 4.74 -4.82
CA PRO A 133 29.31 3.76 -3.76
C PRO A 133 27.83 3.50 -3.47
N LEU A 134 27.51 2.25 -3.10
CA LEU A 134 26.21 1.95 -2.51
C LEU A 134 26.21 2.32 -1.01
N GLY A 135 25.03 2.47 -0.41
CA GLY A 135 24.91 2.92 0.98
C GLY A 135 25.31 4.40 1.19
N PRO A 136 25.83 4.76 2.39
CA PRO A 136 26.24 3.89 3.49
C PRO A 136 25.07 3.14 4.15
N TRP A 137 25.38 1.96 4.69
CA TRP A 137 24.43 1.16 5.45
C TRP A 137 24.93 0.94 6.88
N ASP A 138 23.97 0.76 7.77
CA ASP A 138 24.13 0.39 9.17
C ASP A 138 23.46 -0.98 9.32
N ASP A 139 24.18 -1.96 9.86
CA ASP A 139 23.76 -3.36 9.94
C ASP A 139 22.67 -3.60 10.99
N GLU A 140 22.50 -2.68 11.93
CA GLU A 140 21.41 -2.66 12.91
C GLU A 140 20.16 -1.94 12.38
N ARG A 141 20.28 -1.21 11.27
CA ARG A 141 19.18 -0.43 10.68
C ARG A 141 18.38 -1.22 9.66
N SER A 142 17.06 -0.93 9.63
CA SER A 142 16.18 -1.32 8.53
C SER A 142 15.94 -0.16 7.56
N TYR A 143 15.89 -0.49 6.28
CA TYR A 143 15.66 0.43 5.17
C TYR A 143 14.37 0.04 4.46
N VAL A 144 13.37 0.90 4.49
CA VAL A 144 12.05 0.65 3.90
C VAL A 144 11.96 1.34 2.54
N ARG A 145 11.52 0.59 1.54
CA ARG A 145 11.24 1.13 0.20
C ARG A 145 10.08 2.12 0.27
N LEU A 146 10.16 3.19 -0.50
CA LEU A 146 8.96 3.95 -0.83
C LEU A 146 8.24 3.20 -1.96
N VAL A 147 7.07 2.63 -1.66
CA VAL A 147 6.24 1.95 -2.67
C VAL A 147 4.97 2.75 -2.88
N THR A 148 4.84 3.38 -4.04
CA THR A 148 3.63 4.10 -4.41
C THR A 148 2.64 3.13 -5.05
N ARG A 149 1.49 2.96 -4.42
CA ARG A 149 0.39 2.16 -4.95
C ARG A 149 -0.72 3.12 -5.39
N PRO A 150 -1.06 3.18 -6.69
CA PRO A 150 -2.14 4.04 -7.14
C PRO A 150 -3.45 3.58 -6.49
N THR A 151 -4.23 4.54 -5.99
CA THR A 151 -5.55 4.30 -5.44
C THR A 151 -6.54 3.95 -6.56
N ASN A 152 -7.38 2.97 -6.30
CA ASN A 152 -8.42 2.48 -7.18
C ASN A 152 -9.58 3.49 -7.23
N ALA A 153 -9.80 4.08 -8.40
CA ALA A 153 -10.82 5.11 -8.60
C ALA A 153 -12.26 4.62 -8.30
N GLU A 154 -12.55 3.33 -8.54
CA GLU A 154 -13.85 2.76 -8.22
C GLU A 154 -14.06 2.63 -6.71
N MET A 155 -13.04 2.18 -5.97
CA MET A 155 -13.12 2.10 -4.52
C MET A 155 -13.29 3.49 -3.89
N THR A 156 -12.59 4.50 -4.41
CA THR A 156 -12.79 5.89 -4.00
C THR A 156 -14.22 6.35 -4.25
N ALA A 157 -14.78 6.11 -5.45
CA ALA A 157 -16.16 6.50 -5.76
C ALA A 157 -17.20 5.80 -4.87
N ILE A 158 -16.99 4.52 -4.54
CA ILE A 158 -17.83 3.77 -3.60
C ILE A 158 -17.83 4.43 -2.22
N PHE A 159 -16.64 4.78 -1.71
CA PHE A 159 -16.47 5.46 -0.43
C PHE A 159 -17.10 6.85 -0.42
N GLU A 160 -16.85 7.67 -1.43
CA GLU A 160 -17.44 9.01 -1.53
C GLU A 160 -18.97 8.95 -1.53
N ALA A 161 -19.56 8.00 -2.26
CA ALA A 161 -21.01 7.82 -2.27
C ALA A 161 -21.55 7.35 -0.91
N ASP A 162 -20.85 6.44 -0.21
CA ASP A 162 -21.19 6.00 1.15
C ASP A 162 -21.19 7.16 2.15
N GLN A 163 -20.17 8.03 2.10
CA GLN A 163 -20.05 9.19 2.97
C GLN A 163 -21.06 10.28 2.61
N ALA A 164 -21.38 10.47 1.32
CA ALA A 164 -22.37 11.45 0.86
C ALA A 164 -23.78 11.15 1.39
N ASP A 165 -24.18 9.87 1.40
CA ASP A 165 -25.48 9.43 1.92
C ASP A 165 -25.70 9.79 3.41
N ARG A 166 -24.62 10.07 4.14
CA ARG A 166 -24.59 10.34 5.58
C ARG A 166 -24.46 11.82 5.94
N GLN A 167 -24.48 12.72 4.95
CA GLN A 167 -24.40 14.17 5.18
C GLN A 167 -25.76 14.80 5.52
N ALA A 168 -26.87 14.10 5.26
CA ALA A 168 -28.22 14.61 5.55
C ALA A 168 -28.51 14.64 7.06
N GLU A 169 -29.24 15.66 7.52
CA GLU A 169 -29.66 15.78 8.93
C GLU A 169 -30.53 14.59 9.39
N ARG A 170 -31.35 14.06 8.47
CA ARG A 170 -32.12 12.83 8.66
C ARG A 170 -31.80 11.85 7.53
N ILE A 171 -31.21 10.73 7.91
CA ILE A 171 -30.85 9.65 7.00
C ILE A 171 -32.07 8.78 6.72
N ASP A 172 -32.36 8.53 5.43
CA ASP A 172 -33.37 7.55 5.01
C ASP A 172 -32.74 6.16 4.91
N TRP A 173 -32.87 5.38 5.99
CA TRP A 173 -32.33 4.03 6.06
C TRP A 173 -32.97 3.04 5.07
N SER A 174 -34.15 3.34 4.52
CA SER A 174 -34.75 2.49 3.48
C SER A 174 -34.01 2.59 2.14
N ILE A 175 -33.26 3.67 1.93
CA ILE A 175 -32.40 3.90 0.77
C ILE A 175 -30.95 3.53 1.10
N VAL A 176 -30.43 4.01 2.23
CA VAL A 176 -29.02 3.83 2.61
C VAL A 176 -28.71 2.37 2.94
N GLY A 177 -29.59 1.64 3.63
CA GLY A 177 -29.34 0.24 3.98
C GLY A 177 -29.10 -0.67 2.76
N PRO A 178 -29.98 -0.66 1.73
CA PRO A 178 -29.74 -1.38 0.48
C PRO A 178 -28.48 -0.90 -0.26
N ALA A 179 -28.21 0.41 -0.27
CA ALA A 179 -27.01 0.96 -0.91
C ALA A 179 -25.72 0.46 -0.23
N ASP A 180 -25.67 0.45 1.10
CA ASP A 180 -24.54 -0.07 1.87
C ASP A 180 -24.30 -1.55 1.54
N LYS A 181 -25.36 -2.36 1.41
CA LYS A 181 -25.20 -3.78 1.05
C LYS A 181 -24.63 -3.99 -0.36
N ASN A 182 -25.05 -3.17 -1.32
CA ASN A 182 -24.52 -3.20 -2.68
C ASN A 182 -23.04 -2.77 -2.69
N ARG A 183 -22.69 -1.70 -1.97
CA ARG A 183 -21.30 -1.25 -1.82
C ARG A 183 -20.44 -2.32 -1.16
N GLN A 184 -20.90 -2.93 -0.08
CA GLN A 184 -20.20 -4.03 0.59
C GLN A 184 -19.90 -5.19 -0.36
N THR A 185 -20.89 -5.59 -1.16
CA THR A 185 -20.74 -6.66 -2.16
C THR A 185 -19.69 -6.29 -3.20
N ARG A 186 -19.75 -5.07 -3.74
CA ARG A 186 -18.78 -4.62 -4.75
C ARG A 186 -17.38 -4.46 -4.18
N THR A 187 -17.24 -3.96 -2.95
CA THR A 187 -15.96 -3.87 -2.25
C THR A 187 -15.35 -5.26 -2.04
N GLU A 188 -16.16 -6.28 -1.74
CA GLU A 188 -15.68 -7.67 -1.62
C GLU A 188 -15.13 -8.21 -2.95
N GLU A 189 -15.77 -7.88 -4.08
CA GLU A 189 -15.27 -8.24 -5.42
C GLU A 189 -13.92 -7.58 -5.72
N LEU A 190 -13.76 -6.30 -5.35
CA LEU A 190 -12.49 -5.57 -5.51
C LEU A 190 -11.38 -6.15 -4.62
N LEU A 191 -11.71 -6.55 -3.39
CA LEU A 191 -10.78 -7.21 -2.48
C LEU A 191 -10.36 -8.59 -3.01
N SER A 192 -11.33 -9.44 -3.39
CA SER A 192 -11.09 -10.82 -3.82
C SER A 192 -10.32 -10.91 -5.14
N SER A 193 -10.48 -9.93 -6.03
CA SER A 193 -9.72 -9.83 -7.28
C SER A 193 -8.30 -9.25 -7.10
N GLY A 194 -7.95 -8.75 -5.91
CA GLY A 194 -6.67 -8.08 -5.67
C GLY A 194 -6.56 -6.69 -6.28
N ALA A 195 -7.69 -6.06 -6.62
CA ALA A 195 -7.73 -4.74 -7.25
C ALA A 195 -7.42 -3.58 -6.28
N LEU A 196 -7.51 -3.82 -4.97
CA LEU A 196 -7.19 -2.86 -3.91
C LEU A 196 -5.74 -3.05 -3.46
N ARG A 197 -4.95 -1.98 -3.50
CA ARG A 197 -3.51 -2.03 -3.24
C ARG A 197 -3.02 -0.92 -2.33
N SER A 198 -3.53 0.31 -2.48
CA SER A 198 -3.05 1.47 -1.74
C SER A 198 -3.57 1.51 -0.31
N GLY A 199 -2.91 2.29 0.56
CA GLY A 199 -3.44 2.53 1.91
C GLY A 199 -4.84 3.16 1.87
N ASP A 200 -5.12 4.02 0.90
CA ASP A 200 -6.43 4.64 0.71
C ASP A 200 -7.49 3.64 0.26
N ASP A 201 -7.15 2.68 -0.60
CA ASP A 201 -8.08 1.62 -1.01
C ASP A 201 -8.60 0.84 0.20
N PHE A 202 -7.68 0.42 1.07
CA PHE A 202 -8.02 -0.33 2.28
C PHE A 202 -8.71 0.55 3.33
N TYR A 203 -8.36 1.83 3.42
CA TYR A 203 -9.04 2.80 4.27
C TYR A 203 -10.50 2.98 3.84
N HIS A 204 -10.74 3.22 2.55
CA HIS A 204 -12.07 3.32 1.96
C HIS A 204 -12.89 2.05 2.18
N ALA A 205 -12.29 0.88 1.93
CA ALA A 205 -12.95 -0.41 2.18
C ALA A 205 -13.31 -0.59 3.66
N ALA A 206 -12.42 -0.21 4.60
CA ALA A 206 -12.70 -0.26 6.03
C ALA A 206 -13.93 0.57 6.41
N PHE A 207 -14.12 1.73 5.77
CA PHE A 207 -15.31 2.56 5.98
C PHE A 207 -16.60 1.90 5.53
N ILE A 208 -16.59 1.20 4.40
CA ILE A 208 -17.73 0.43 3.91
C ILE A 208 -18.10 -0.68 4.91
N PHE A 209 -17.12 -1.46 5.37
CA PHE A 209 -17.38 -2.57 6.29
C PHE A 209 -17.75 -2.11 7.71
N GLN A 210 -17.28 -0.95 8.19
CA GLN A 210 -17.71 -0.47 9.51
C GLN A 210 -19.20 -0.10 9.59
N HIS A 211 -19.85 0.09 8.44
CA HIS A 211 -21.30 0.31 8.33
C HIS A 211 -22.09 -1.00 8.23
N GLY A 212 -21.41 -2.15 8.30
CA GLY A 212 -22.05 -3.44 8.42
C GLY A 212 -22.85 -3.62 9.71
N SER A 213 -23.47 -4.78 9.84
CA SER A 213 -24.44 -5.06 10.92
C SER A 213 -24.11 -6.30 11.75
N VAL A 214 -23.07 -7.04 11.39
CA VAL A 214 -22.61 -8.25 12.10
C VAL A 214 -21.16 -8.12 12.55
N ALA A 215 -20.76 -8.92 13.55
CA ALA A 215 -19.41 -8.87 14.12
C ALA A 215 -18.29 -9.03 13.08
N ASP A 216 -18.49 -9.92 12.12
CA ASP A 216 -17.51 -10.19 11.04
C ASP A 216 -17.27 -8.96 10.16
N ASP A 217 -18.27 -8.10 9.96
CA ASP A 217 -18.12 -6.86 9.21
C ASP A 217 -17.15 -5.91 9.94
N TYR A 218 -17.32 -5.75 11.26
CA TYR A 218 -16.44 -4.90 12.07
C TYR A 218 -15.02 -5.47 12.19
N LEU A 219 -14.88 -6.80 12.31
CA LEU A 219 -13.58 -7.45 12.32
C LEU A 219 -12.85 -7.28 11.00
N LYS A 220 -13.56 -7.46 9.87
CA LYS A 220 -13.00 -7.22 8.54
C LYS A 220 -12.61 -5.74 8.37
N ALA A 221 -13.46 -4.81 8.80
CA ALA A 221 -13.14 -3.38 8.78
C ALA A 221 -11.88 -3.06 9.59
N HIS A 222 -11.69 -3.68 10.74
CA HIS A 222 -10.48 -3.54 11.55
C HIS A 222 -9.23 -4.06 10.82
N ILE A 223 -9.31 -5.25 10.23
CA ILE A 223 -8.20 -5.82 9.45
C ILE A 223 -7.84 -4.90 8.26
N LEU A 224 -8.83 -4.40 7.53
CA LEU A 224 -8.62 -3.47 6.41
C LEU A 224 -7.96 -2.17 6.88
N ALA A 225 -8.39 -1.61 8.02
CA ALA A 225 -7.77 -0.43 8.59
C ALA A 225 -6.31 -0.68 9.01
N MET A 226 -5.98 -1.85 9.57
CA MET A 226 -4.58 -2.21 9.85
C MET A 226 -3.74 -2.29 8.58
N ILE A 227 -4.28 -2.87 7.51
CA ILE A 227 -3.61 -2.91 6.20
C ILE A 227 -3.39 -1.48 5.69
N ALA A 228 -4.40 -0.61 5.78
CA ALA A 228 -4.27 0.79 5.39
C ALA A 228 -3.13 1.52 6.13
N THR A 229 -3.03 1.33 7.45
CA THR A 229 -1.92 1.86 8.27
C THR A 229 -0.58 1.27 7.84
N ALA A 230 -0.49 -0.05 7.64
CA ALA A 230 0.74 -0.71 7.19
C ALA A 230 1.18 -0.23 5.79
N ARG A 231 0.24 0.15 4.94
CA ARG A 231 0.46 0.74 3.62
C ARG A 231 0.68 2.26 3.65
N GLY A 232 0.86 2.84 4.83
CA GLY A 232 1.28 4.24 5.01
C GLY A 232 0.15 5.27 5.03
N ASN A 233 -1.12 4.86 5.23
CA ASN A 233 -2.21 5.81 5.48
C ASN A 233 -2.35 6.06 7.01
N PRO A 234 -1.87 7.20 7.54
CA PRO A 234 -1.96 7.51 8.97
C PRO A 234 -3.40 7.82 9.44
N GLY A 235 -4.28 8.26 8.52
CA GLY A 235 -5.69 8.52 8.81
C GLY A 235 -6.47 7.26 9.18
N ALA A 236 -5.94 6.08 8.85
CA ALA A 236 -6.56 4.80 9.17
C ALA A 236 -6.54 4.43 10.66
N MET A 237 -5.70 5.08 11.49
CA MET A 237 -5.56 4.71 12.90
C MET A 237 -6.85 4.90 13.71
N TRP A 238 -7.61 5.96 13.40
CA TRP A 238 -8.89 6.21 14.06
C TRP A 238 -9.92 5.11 13.71
N ILE A 239 -10.05 4.77 12.42
CA ILE A 239 -11.02 3.75 12.00
C ILE A 239 -10.62 2.35 12.47
N ALA A 240 -9.32 2.03 12.56
CA ALA A 240 -8.83 0.81 13.18
C ALA A 240 -9.27 0.71 14.66
N SER A 241 -9.14 1.81 15.40
CA SER A 241 -9.59 1.89 16.79
C SER A 241 -11.11 1.76 16.92
N ALA A 242 -11.84 2.46 16.05
CA ALA A 242 -13.30 2.48 16.09
C ALA A 242 -13.95 1.14 15.75
N THR A 243 -13.38 0.44 14.78
CA THR A 243 -13.85 -0.89 14.35
C THR A 243 -13.54 -1.98 15.37
N LEU A 244 -12.41 -1.89 16.09
CA LEU A 244 -12.12 -2.79 17.21
C LEU A 244 -13.16 -2.67 18.32
N ASP A 245 -13.48 -1.45 18.76
CA ASP A 245 -14.51 -1.25 19.80
C ASP A 245 -15.89 -1.73 19.34
N ARG A 246 -16.27 -1.50 18.06
CA ARG A 246 -17.52 -2.04 17.49
C ARG A 246 -17.53 -3.56 17.49
N TYR A 247 -16.43 -4.18 17.08
CA TYR A 247 -16.29 -5.64 17.12
C TYR A 247 -16.47 -6.16 18.54
N LEU A 248 -15.75 -5.60 19.53
CA LEU A 248 -15.87 -5.98 20.93
C LEU A 248 -17.31 -5.87 21.44
N GLN A 249 -17.98 -4.74 21.18
CA GLN A 249 -19.37 -4.57 21.60
C GLN A 249 -20.32 -5.56 20.91
N SER A 250 -20.11 -5.85 19.62
CA SER A 250 -20.95 -6.79 18.86
C SER A 250 -20.88 -8.23 19.39
N ILE A 251 -19.77 -8.60 20.03
CA ILE A 251 -19.58 -9.91 20.68
C ILE A 251 -19.81 -9.88 22.20
N GLY A 252 -20.42 -8.80 22.71
CA GLY A 252 -20.78 -8.67 24.13
C GLY A 252 -19.62 -8.37 25.07
N LYS A 253 -18.48 -7.88 24.56
CA LYS A 253 -17.33 -7.40 25.36
C LYS A 253 -17.41 -5.88 25.56
N PRO A 254 -16.83 -5.35 26.65
CA PRO A 254 -16.64 -3.91 26.79
C PRO A 254 -15.76 -3.38 25.67
N GLN A 255 -16.03 -2.16 25.22
CA GLN A 255 -15.06 -1.42 24.43
C GLN A 255 -13.86 -1.05 25.30
N VAL A 256 -12.71 -0.76 24.69
CA VAL A 256 -11.46 -0.53 25.43
C VAL A 256 -10.78 0.79 25.04
N ILE A 257 -11.08 1.32 23.85
CA ILE A 257 -10.51 2.59 23.39
C ILE A 257 -11.47 3.76 23.69
N GLY A 258 -12.78 3.51 23.61
CA GLY A 258 -13.83 4.47 23.97
C GLY A 258 -14.42 5.22 22.78
N THR A 259 -14.30 4.69 21.58
CA THR A 259 -14.76 5.34 20.34
C THR A 259 -16.28 5.28 20.13
N GLN A 260 -16.98 4.34 20.78
CA GLN A 260 -18.40 4.08 20.56
C GLN A 260 -19.27 4.81 21.59
N TYR A 261 -20.17 5.66 21.09
CA TYR A 261 -21.17 6.35 21.90
C TYR A 261 -22.56 5.84 21.56
N LYS A 262 -23.35 5.56 22.58
CA LYS A 262 -24.78 5.24 22.47
C LYS A 262 -25.57 6.49 22.83
N MET A 263 -26.33 6.97 21.85
CA MET A 263 -27.25 8.10 22.01
C MET A 263 -28.67 7.59 21.85
N GLN A 264 -29.51 7.83 22.85
CA GLN A 264 -30.94 7.56 22.79
C GLN A 264 -31.69 8.86 23.10
N LYS A 265 -32.72 9.17 22.31
CA LYS A 265 -33.53 10.37 22.51
C LYS A 265 -34.10 10.40 23.93
N GLY A 266 -33.98 11.52 24.62
CA GLY A 266 -34.48 11.70 25.99
C GLY A 266 -33.68 10.96 27.05
N SER A 267 -32.48 10.47 26.74
CA SER A 267 -31.59 9.78 27.68
C SER A 267 -30.17 10.31 27.57
N SER A 268 -29.43 10.25 28.68
CA SER A 268 -28.01 10.63 28.69
C SER A 268 -27.20 9.72 27.78
N ALA A 269 -26.28 10.30 27.00
CA ALA A 269 -25.37 9.53 26.17
C ALA A 269 -24.42 8.70 27.05
N THR A 270 -24.12 7.49 26.60
CA THR A 270 -23.25 6.56 27.31
C THR A 270 -22.23 5.92 26.38
N GLN A 271 -21.11 5.49 26.94
CA GLN A 271 -20.12 4.64 26.26
C GLN A 271 -20.14 3.22 26.82
N GLU A 272 -21.08 2.87 27.72
CA GLU A 272 -21.07 1.54 28.35
C GLU A 272 -21.51 0.40 27.42
N PRO A 273 -20.94 -0.81 27.58
CA PRO A 273 -19.87 -1.17 28.52
C PRO A 273 -18.47 -0.72 28.06
N TYR A 274 -17.67 -0.14 28.96
CA TYR A 274 -16.33 0.39 28.67
C TYR A 274 -15.30 0.08 29.78
N ASP A 275 -14.30 -0.74 29.45
CA ASP A 275 -13.08 -0.92 30.25
C ASP A 275 -12.12 0.25 30.03
N ARG A 276 -12.03 1.11 31.05
CA ARG A 276 -11.22 2.33 31.02
C ARG A 276 -9.78 2.12 31.51
N VAL A 277 -9.43 0.92 31.96
CA VAL A 277 -8.12 0.62 32.56
C VAL A 277 -7.14 0.10 31.51
N LEU A 278 -7.61 -0.73 30.57
CA LEU A 278 -6.74 -1.42 29.62
C LEU A 278 -5.92 -0.45 28.73
N VAL A 279 -6.53 0.65 28.29
CA VAL A 279 -5.89 1.63 27.41
C VAL A 279 -5.69 2.94 28.19
N SER A 280 -4.43 3.35 28.34
CA SER A 280 -4.07 4.64 28.95
C SER A 280 -4.21 5.79 27.96
N ASP A 281 -4.27 7.03 28.44
CA ASP A 281 -4.32 8.20 27.55
C ASP A 281 -3.04 8.38 26.72
N ALA A 282 -1.89 7.91 27.19
CA ALA A 282 -0.67 7.86 26.38
C ALA A 282 -0.84 6.94 25.17
N MET A 283 -1.50 5.79 25.35
CA MET A 283 -1.84 4.88 24.25
C MET A 283 -2.90 5.48 23.33
N ARG A 284 -3.93 6.16 23.86
CA ARG A 284 -4.93 6.87 23.05
C ARG A 284 -4.30 7.93 22.16
N ASN A 285 -3.38 8.72 22.71
CA ASN A 285 -2.63 9.72 21.95
C ASN A 285 -1.78 9.07 20.83
N ALA A 286 -1.09 7.96 21.12
CA ALA A 286 -0.34 7.21 20.12
C ALA A 286 -1.23 6.61 19.02
N LEU A 287 -2.49 6.32 19.32
CA LEU A 287 -3.52 5.89 18.36
C LEU A 287 -4.25 7.06 17.68
N HIS A 288 -3.87 8.31 17.95
CA HIS A 288 -4.55 9.51 17.43
C HIS A 288 -6.06 9.55 17.74
N VAL A 289 -6.46 9.04 18.91
CA VAL A 289 -7.85 9.11 19.41
C VAL A 289 -7.94 9.99 20.66
N GLN A 290 -9.13 10.50 20.94
CA GLN A 290 -9.40 11.39 22.07
C GLN A 290 -9.07 10.73 23.41
N SER A 291 -8.43 11.47 24.31
CA SER A 291 -8.17 11.09 25.71
C SER A 291 -9.45 10.93 26.52
N MET A 292 -9.37 10.32 27.72
CA MET A 292 -10.52 10.15 28.60
C MET A 292 -11.27 11.46 28.93
N PRO A 293 -10.60 12.57 29.30
CA PRO A 293 -11.28 13.84 29.53
C PRO A 293 -11.99 14.39 28.28
N GLU A 294 -11.39 14.27 27.10
CA GLU A 294 -11.98 14.71 25.84
C GLU A 294 -13.18 13.85 25.43
N GLN A 295 -13.09 12.54 25.68
CA GLN A 295 -14.20 11.62 25.45
C GLN A 295 -15.39 11.93 26.36
N GLU A 296 -15.14 12.26 27.62
CA GLU A 296 -16.18 12.65 28.57
C GLU A 296 -16.83 13.98 28.16
N GLN A 297 -16.04 14.97 27.74
CA GLN A 297 -16.58 16.22 27.19
C GLN A 297 -17.48 15.96 25.98
N ARG A 298 -17.07 15.08 25.07
CA ARG A 298 -17.89 14.69 23.92
C ARG A 298 -19.16 13.94 24.34
N ARG A 299 -19.09 13.06 25.33
CA ARG A 299 -20.27 12.39 25.91
C ARG A 299 -21.28 13.38 26.47
N GLN A 300 -20.80 14.43 27.13
CA GLN A 300 -21.65 15.51 27.66
C GLN A 300 -22.30 16.32 26.53
N GLN A 301 -21.57 16.63 25.45
CA GLN A 301 -22.14 17.28 24.26
C GLN A 301 -23.25 16.43 23.62
N TYR A 302 -23.03 15.13 23.49
CA TYR A 302 -24.05 14.21 23.00
C TYR A 302 -25.25 14.09 23.94
N THR A 303 -25.02 14.13 25.26
CA THR A 303 -26.09 14.18 26.25
C THR A 303 -26.94 15.45 26.08
N ALA A 304 -26.31 16.62 25.97
CA ALA A 304 -27.03 17.88 25.74
C ALA A 304 -27.89 17.80 24.47
N LYS A 305 -27.32 17.35 23.35
CA LYS A 305 -28.04 17.18 22.08
C LYS A 305 -29.21 16.19 22.18
N ALA A 306 -29.04 15.09 22.91
CA ALA A 306 -30.08 14.07 23.08
C ALA A 306 -31.26 14.53 23.96
N LEU A 307 -31.04 15.55 24.80
CA LEU A 307 -32.02 16.13 25.72
C LEU A 307 -32.66 17.43 25.20
N GLU A 308 -32.19 17.99 24.08
CA GLU A 308 -32.77 19.19 23.48
C GLU A 308 -34.25 18.97 23.10
N PRO A 309 -35.17 19.86 23.53
CA PRO A 309 -36.55 19.83 23.08
C PRO A 309 -36.61 20.13 21.58
N GLN A 310 -37.38 19.37 20.81
CA GLN A 310 -37.60 19.71 19.40
C GLN A 310 -38.32 21.07 19.32
N LYS A 311 -37.80 21.97 18.48
CA LYS A 311 -38.58 23.12 18.04
C LYS A 311 -39.83 22.58 17.31
N PRO A 312 -41.01 23.15 17.59
CA PRO A 312 -42.28 22.72 16.98
C PRO A 312 -42.27 22.86 15.45
#